data_AF-A0A2U0DIX1-F1
#
_entry.id   AF-A0A2U0DIX1-F1
#
_cell.length_a   1.000
_cell.length_b   1.000
_cell.length_c   1.000
_cell.angle_alpha   90.00
_cell.angle_beta   90.00
_cell.angle_gamma   90.00
#
_symmetry.space_group_name_H-M   'P 1'
#
loop_
_entity.id
_entity.type
_entity.pdbx_description
1 polymer ?
#
loop_
_entity_poly.entity_id
_entity_poly.type
_entity_poly.pdbx_seq_one_letter_code
_entity_poly.pdbx_strand_id
1 'polypeptide(L)' 'MKNRYLQQNLFKIRLTELINMEHPLVKLAGEISWDKMDSEFEKLFSENGRPSIAIRKIAGMLLLKESDETVV' A
#
# COMPACT_ATOMS: atom_id res chain seq x y z
N MET A 1 -13.96 -26.01 -12.71
CA MET A 1 -12.87 -25.75 -11.74
C MET A 1 -13.01 -24.35 -11.10
N LYS A 2 -13.99 -24.13 -10.21
CA LYS A 2 -14.21 -22.81 -9.54
C LYS A 2 -14.12 -22.83 -8.01
N ASN A 3 -13.81 -23.99 -7.39
CA ASN A 3 -14.07 -24.20 -5.95
C ASN A 3 -12.84 -24.15 -5.03
N ARG A 4 -11.60 -24.16 -5.55
CA ARG A 4 -10.40 -24.22 -4.68
C ARG A 4 -9.99 -22.88 -4.03
N TYR A 5 -10.31 -21.75 -4.67
CA TYR A 5 -9.94 -20.41 -4.14
C TYR A 5 -10.75 -20.00 -2.91
N LEU A 6 -12.02 -20.42 -2.81
CA LEU A 6 -12.88 -20.14 -1.65
C LEU A 6 -12.39 -20.89 -0.41
N GLN A 7 -12.04 -22.17 -0.56
CA GLN A 7 -11.54 -23.00 0.54
C GLN A 7 -10.20 -22.49 1.10
N GLN A 8 -9.32 -21.92 0.27
CA GLN A 8 -8.01 -21.41 0.70
C GLN A 8 -8.04 -20.03 1.39
N ASN A 9 -9.11 -19.26 1.23
CA ASN A 9 -9.25 -17.93 1.83
C ASN A 9 -10.19 -17.92 3.05
N LEU A 10 -10.78 -19.06 3.43
CA LEU A 10 -11.75 -19.14 4.53
C LEU A 10 -11.16 -18.70 5.89
N PHE A 11 -9.85 -18.80 6.07
CA PHE A 11 -9.13 -18.43 7.28
C PHE A 11 -8.22 -17.20 7.12
N LYS A 12 -8.31 -16.47 6.01
CA LYS A 12 -7.54 -15.24 5.84
C LYS A 12 -8.33 -14.06 6.39
N ILE A 13 -7.88 -13.54 7.53
CA ILE A 13 -8.34 -12.25 8.03
C ILE A 13 -7.99 -11.21 6.98
N ARG A 14 -8.97 -10.43 6.55
CA ARG A 14 -8.75 -9.37 5.55
C ARG A 14 -8.06 -8.21 6.23
N LEU A 15 -7.16 -7.53 5.51
CA LEU A 15 -6.52 -6.33 6.05
C LEU A 15 -7.54 -5.27 6.47
N THR A 16 -8.65 -5.16 5.74
CA THR A 16 -9.78 -4.28 6.07
C THR A 16 -10.51 -4.65 7.36
N GLU A 17 -10.36 -5.89 7.84
CA GLU A 17 -10.88 -6.34 9.14
C GLU A 17 -9.91 -6.04 10.28
N LEU A 18 -8.63 -5.79 9.98
CA LEU A 18 -7.58 -5.49 10.97
C LEU A 18 -7.34 -3.99 11.17
N ILE A 19 -7.63 -3.18 10.15
CA ILE A 19 -7.34 -1.75 10.15
C ILE A 19 -8.61 -0.96 10.47
N ASN A 20 -8.48 0.09 11.29
CA ASN A 20 -9.51 1.11 11.40
C ASN A 20 -9.65 1.85 10.06
N MET A 21 -10.70 1.55 9.30
CA MET A 21 -10.94 2.18 8.00
C MET A 21 -11.23 3.68 8.09
N GLU A 22 -11.60 4.19 9.27
CA GLU A 22 -11.79 5.62 9.54
C GLU A 22 -10.49 6.36 9.84
N HIS A 23 -9.35 5.64 9.94
CA HIS A 23 -8.06 6.25 10.24
C HIS A 23 -7.67 7.29 9.17
N PRO A 24 -7.13 8.46 9.55
CA PRO A 24 -6.79 9.53 8.61
C PRO A 24 -5.90 9.08 7.44
N LEU A 25 -4.89 8.23 7.71
CA LEU A 25 -4.01 7.69 6.65
C LEU A 25 -4.75 6.77 5.66
N VAL A 26 -5.81 6.06 6.09
CA VAL A 26 -6.61 5.22 5.20
C VAL A 26 -7.42 6.11 4.25
N LYS A 27 -8.05 7.17 4.79
CA LYS A 27 -8.77 8.16 3.99
C LYS A 27 -7.83 8.87 3.01
N LEU A 28 -6.69 9.35 3.49
CA LEU A 28 -5.66 9.97 2.66
C LEU A 28 -5.19 9.04 1.53
N ALA A 29 -4.99 7.76 1.82
CA ALA A 29 -4.61 6.79 0.79
C ALA A 29 -5.68 6.59 -0.29
N GLY A 30 -6.96 6.90 -0.01
CA GLY A 30 -8.04 6.93 -1.00
C GLY A 30 -8.03 8.16 -1.90
N GLU A 31 -7.51 9.30 -1.41
CA GLU A 31 -7.43 10.56 -2.15
C GLU A 31 -6.18 10.65 -3.05
N ILE A 32 -5.14 9.86 -2.75
CA ILE A 32 -3.90 9.87 -3.52
C ILE A 32 -4.10 9.17 -4.86
N SER A 33 -3.81 9.88 -5.95
CA SER A 33 -3.72 9.31 -7.29
C SER A 33 -2.43 8.49 -7.47
N TRP A 34 -2.43 7.24 -6.98
CA TRP A 34 -1.26 6.35 -6.98
C TRP A 34 -0.68 6.10 -8.37
N ASP A 35 -1.52 5.87 -9.39
CA ASP A 35 -1.06 5.60 -10.77
C ASP A 35 -0.27 6.78 -11.35
N LYS A 36 -0.69 8.01 -11.02
CA LYS A 36 0.06 9.22 -11.40
C LYS A 36 1.42 9.25 -10.71
N MET A 37 1.46 8.95 -9.41
CA MET A 37 2.71 8.86 -8.65
C MET A 37 3.65 7.81 -9.25
N ASP A 38 3.16 6.60 -9.54
CA ASP A 38 3.98 5.57 -10.16
C ASP A 38 4.52 6.04 -11.52
N SER A 39 3.70 6.65 -12.39
CA SER A 39 4.14 7.12 -13.72
C SER A 39 5.18 8.25 -13.69
N GLU A 40 5.09 9.16 -12.72
CA GLU A 40 6.05 10.27 -12.59
C GLU A 40 7.39 9.78 -12.04
N PHE A 41 7.36 8.84 -11.09
CA PHE A 41 8.55 8.31 -10.44
C PHE A 41 9.20 7.16 -11.20
N GLU A 42 8.47 6.46 -12.08
CA GLU A 42 9.01 5.37 -12.92
C GLU A 42 10.29 5.80 -13.65
N LYS A 43 10.29 7.03 -14.18
CA LYS A 43 11.42 7.64 -14.90
C LYS A 43 12.67 7.85 -14.02
N LEU A 44 12.52 7.81 -12.70
CA LEU A 44 13.62 7.98 -11.75
C LEU A 44 14.28 6.65 -11.36
N PHE A 45 13.68 5.53 -11.74
CA PHE A 45 14.22 4.21 -11.46
C PHE A 45 14.97 3.63 -12.65
N SER A 46 15.97 2.79 -12.35
CA SER A 46 16.68 2.04 -13.37
C SER A 46 15.77 0.98 -14.00
N GLU A 47 15.75 0.92 -15.33
CA GLU A 47 15.12 -0.17 -16.09
C GLU A 47 15.92 -1.49 -15.97
N ASN A 48 17.19 -1.40 -15.54
CA ASN A 48 18.08 -2.54 -15.38
C ASN A 48 18.26 -2.91 -13.90
N GLY A 49 18.27 -4.21 -13.61
CA GLY A 49 18.50 -4.75 -12.27
C GLY A 49 17.20 -5.13 -11.56
N ARG A 50 17.16 -4.95 -10.23
CA ARG A 50 15.98 -5.30 -9.44
C ARG A 50 14.85 -4.30 -9.73
N PRO A 51 13.64 -4.75 -10.10
CA PRO A 51 12.50 -3.87 -10.26
C PRO A 51 12.27 -3.01 -9.02
N SER A 52 11.84 -1.77 -9.26
CA SER A 52 11.45 -0.86 -8.19
C SER A 52 10.31 -1.47 -7.37
N ILE A 53 10.24 -1.07 -6.10
CA ILE A 53 9.08 -1.36 -5.26
C ILE A 53 8.00 -0.31 -5.56
N ALA A 54 6.73 -0.71 -5.51
CA ALA A 54 5.61 0.19 -5.78
C ALA A 54 5.72 1.49 -4.94
N ILE A 55 5.48 2.66 -5.56
CA ILE A 55 5.62 3.95 -4.88
C ILE A 55 4.73 4.04 -3.65
N ARG A 56 3.52 3.47 -3.74
CA ARG A 56 2.61 3.36 -2.60
C ARG A 56 3.24 2.71 -1.37
N LYS A 57 4.12 1.72 -1.56
CA LYS A 57 4.82 1.07 -0.46
C LYS A 57 5.86 2.01 0.16
N ILE A 58 6.67 2.68 -0.65
CA ILE A 58 7.68 3.63 -0.16
C ILE A 58 7.00 4.78 0.58
N ALA A 59 6.08 5.47 -0.08
CA ALA A 59 5.36 6.60 0.46
C ALA A 59 4.57 6.21 1.71
N GLY A 60 3.89 5.06 1.69
CA GLY A 60 3.17 4.54 2.84
C GLY A 60 4.06 4.29 4.06
N MET A 61 5.24 3.68 3.86
CA MET A 61 6.20 3.48 4.97
C MET A 61 6.75 4.80 5.52
N LEU A 62 7.04 5.76 4.65
CA LEU A 62 7.49 7.09 5.08
C LEU A 62 6.42 7.82 5.89
N LEU A 63 5.17 7.81 5.41
CA LEU A 63 4.04 8.40 6.14
C LEU A 63 3.82 7.73 7.50
N LEU A 64 3.92 6.40 7.57
CA LEU A 64 3.77 5.64 8.82
C LEU A 64 4.87 6.00 9.82
N LYS A 65 6.12 6.03 9.35
CA LYS A 65 7.27 6.43 10.17
C LYS A 65 7.04 7.80 10.80
N GLU A 66 6.62 8.79 10.00
CA GLU A 66 6.48 10.16 10.48
C GLU A 66 5.27 10.35 11.39
N SER A 67 4.20 9.58 11.17
CA SER A 67 3.04 9.57 12.07
C SER A 67 3.33 8.94 13.43
N ASP A 68 4.28 8.00 13.50
CA ASP A 68 4.72 7.42 14.78
C ASP A 68 5.69 8.37 15.52
N GLU A 69 6.49 9.15 14.78
CA GLU A 69 7.42 10.15 15.35
C GLU A 69 6.72 11.43 15.84
N THR A 70 5.45 11.66 15.50
CA THR A 70 4.69 12.85 15.96
C THR A 70 4.21 12.75 17.42
N VAL A 71 4.62 11.72 18.16
CA VAL A 71 4.41 11.58 19.61
C VAL A 71 5.74 11.81 20.35
N VAL A 72 6.36 12.96 20.14
CA VAL A 72 7.41 13.52 21.03
C VAL A 72 7.29 15.04 21.08
#